data_AF-A0A2Z5PQF4-F1
#
_entry.id   AF-A0A2Z5PQF4-F1
#
_cell.length_a   1.000
_cell.length_b   1.000
_cell.length_c   1.000
_cell.angle_alpha   90.00
_cell.angle_beta   90.00
_cell.angle_gamma   90.00
#
_symmetry.space_group_name_H-M   'P 1'
#
loop_
_entity.id
_entity.type
_entity.pdbx_description
1 polymer ?
#
loop_
_entity_poly.entity_id
_entity_poly.type
_entity_poly.pdbx_seq_one_letter_code
_entity_poly.pdbx_strand_id
1 'polypeptide(L)'
;MFFALINIAVNSYLLAYVFYLTNPLEFILLIGPHGIFEIPALILAATSGLVLSMSIIKKFRKEKHYKDYFKDSLRIFLVSVLLFVVAAFVEVLVTYQIALRIA
;
A
#
# COMPACT_ATOMS: atom_id res chain seq x y z
N MET A 1 0.87 -10.34 8.53
CA MET A 1 2.17 -9.63 8.51
C MET A 1 3.19 -10.33 7.62
N PHE A 2 3.42 -11.64 7.78
CA PHE A 2 4.34 -12.41 6.91
C PHE A 2 4.07 -12.24 5.40
N PHE A 3 2.81 -12.35 4.99
CA PHE A 3 2.41 -12.12 3.59
C PHE A 3 2.71 -10.70 3.08
N ALA A 4 2.52 -9.68 3.93
CA ALA A 4 2.80 -8.29 3.57
C ALA A 4 4.30 -8.02 3.42
N LEU A 5 5.14 -8.65 4.27
CA LEU A 5 6.60 -8.56 4.17
C LEU A 5 7.11 -9.17 2.86
N ILE A 6 6.56 -10.33 2.46
CA ILE A 6 6.89 -10.95 1.18
C ILE A 6 6.49 -10.02 0.03
N ASN A 7 5.28 -9.44 0.09
CA ASN A 7 4.78 -8.58 -0.97
C ASN A 7 5.63 -7.31 -1.14
N ILE A 8 6.02 -6.67 -0.03
CA ILE A 8 6.96 -5.53 -0.06
C ILE A 8 8.31 -5.94 -0.64
N ALA A 9 8.86 -7.08 -0.22
CA ALA A 9 10.16 -7.55 -0.71
C ALA A 9 10.13 -7.80 -2.23
N VAL A 10 9.10 -8.48 -2.72
CA VAL A 10 8.92 -8.78 -4.16
C VAL A 10 8.71 -7.49 -4.95
N ASN A 11 7.81 -6.60 -4.51
CA ASN A 11 7.55 -5.34 -5.20
C ASN A 11 8.77 -4.43 -5.23
N SER A 12 9.54 -4.38 -4.14
CA SER A 12 10.77 -3.58 -4.08
C SER A 12 11.84 -4.13 -5.03
N TYR A 13 11.96 -5.45 -5.12
CA TYR A 13 12.88 -6.09 -6.07
C TYR A 13 12.49 -5.80 -7.52
N LEU A 14 11.19 -5.91 -7.86
CA LEU A 14 10.69 -5.58 -9.19
C LEU A 14 10.94 -4.11 -9.54
N LEU A 15 10.70 -3.18 -8.60
CA LEU A 15 11.01 -1.76 -8.81
C LEU A 15 12.50 -1.54 -9.09
N ALA A 16 13.37 -2.15 -8.30
CA ALA A 16 14.82 -2.05 -8.49
C ALA A 16 15.26 -2.62 -9.84
N TYR A 17 14.64 -3.72 -10.28
CA TYR A 17 14.89 -4.31 -11.58
C TYR A 17 14.45 -3.40 -12.74
N VAL A 18 13.25 -2.81 -12.65
CA VAL A 18 12.75 -1.85 -13.66
C VAL A 18 13.62 -0.60 -13.70
N PHE A 19 14.07 -0.09 -12.54
CA PHE A 19 15.00 1.04 -12.47
C PHE A 19 16.34 0.75 -13.17
N TYR A 20 16.84 -0.48 -13.08
CA TYR A 20 18.07 -0.88 -13.77
C TYR A 20 17.93 -0.90 -15.29
N LEU A 21 16.72 -1.18 -15.81
CA LEU A 21 16.46 -1.27 -17.25
C LEU A 21 16.03 0.05 -17.90
N THR A 22 15.58 1.03 -17.10
CA THR A 22 14.95 2.27 -17.59
C THR A 22 15.78 3.49 -17.25
N ASN A 23 15.58 4.58 -18.00
CA ASN A 23 16.18 5.86 -17.65
C ASN A 23 15.57 6.38 -16.32
N PRO A 24 16.34 7.05 -15.45
CA PRO A 24 15.83 7.56 -14.17
C PRO A 24 14.60 8.46 -14.31
N LEU A 25 14.50 9.24 -15.39
CA LEU A 25 13.36 10.11 -15.66
C LEU A 25 12.10 9.33 -16.04
N GLU A 26 12.23 8.31 -16.88
CA GLU A 26 11.11 7.44 -17.27
C GLU A 26 10.58 6.67 -16.06
N PHE A 27 11.48 6.15 -15.22
CA PHE A 27 11.12 5.48 -13.98
C PHE A 27 10.27 6.37 -13.05
N ILE A 28 10.71 7.61 -12.83
CA ILE A 28 9.99 8.58 -11.99
C ILE A 28 8.62 8.92 -12.60
N LEU A 29 8.53 9.06 -13.93
CA LEU A 29 7.26 9.35 -14.61
C LEU A 29 6.28 8.18 -14.57
N LEU A 30 6.79 6.95 -14.63
CA LEU A 30 5.96 5.75 -14.55
C LEU A 30 5.42 5.56 -13.12
N ILE A 31 6.27 5.69 -12.10
CA ILE A 31 5.90 5.35 -10.71
C ILE A 31 5.36 6.54 -9.91
N GLY A 32 5.91 7.73 -10.13
CA GLY A 32 5.61 8.93 -9.33
C GLY A 32 4.12 9.24 -9.22
N PRO A 33 3.35 9.28 -10.33
CA PRO A 33 1.95 9.68 -10.31
C PRO A 33 1.08 8.84 -9.35
N HIS A 34 1.14 7.50 -9.45
CA HIS A 34 0.34 6.61 -8.61
C HIS A 34 1.01 6.33 -7.25
N GLY A 35 2.35 6.32 -7.20
CA GLY A 35 3.13 6.05 -5.99
C GLY A 35 2.87 7.04 -4.85
N ILE A 36 2.47 8.28 -5.16
CA ILE A 36 2.05 9.28 -4.15
C ILE A 36 0.86 8.80 -3.30
N PHE A 37 -0.04 8.02 -3.89
CA PHE A 37 -1.21 7.47 -3.20
C PHE A 37 -0.95 6.07 -2.64
N GLU A 38 -0.17 5.26 -3.36
CA GLU A 38 0.15 3.89 -2.97
C GLU A 38 1.00 3.82 -1.68
N ILE A 39 2.01 4.69 -1.53
CA ILE A 39 2.89 4.67 -0.35
C ILE A 39 2.11 4.96 0.96
N PRO A 40 1.31 6.04 1.05
CA PRO A 40 0.44 6.24 2.22
C PRO A 40 -0.56 5.11 2.44
N ALA A 41 -1.13 4.55 1.37
CA ALA A 41 -2.06 3.42 1.46
C ALA A 41 -1.39 2.18 2.09
N LEU A 42 -0.17 1.84 1.64
CA LEU A 42 0.63 0.74 2.19
C LEU A 42 0.95 0.94 3.67
N ILE A 43 1.34 2.16 4.08
CA ILE A 43 1.64 2.47 5.48
C ILE A 43 0.37 2.28 6.32
N LEU A 44 -0.77 2.82 5.90
CA LEU A 44 -2.03 2.68 6.64
C LEU A 44 -2.49 1.21 6.71
N ALA A 45 -2.36 0.45 5.62
CA ALA A 45 -2.68 -0.98 5.61
C ALA A 45 -1.80 -1.76 6.60
N ALA A 46 -0.50 -1.46 6.66
CA ALA A 46 0.42 -2.04 7.63
C ALA A 46 0.04 -1.68 9.07
N THR A 47 -0.26 -0.41 9.34
CA THR A 47 -0.75 0.06 10.65
C THR A 47 -2.04 -0.62 11.05
N SER A 48 -3.01 -0.73 10.13
CA SER A 48 -4.26 -1.45 10.37
C SER A 48 -4.01 -2.90 10.82
N GLY A 49 -3.09 -3.61 10.17
CA GLY A 49 -2.70 -4.98 10.55
C GLY A 49 -2.09 -5.08 11.95
N LEU A 50 -1.29 -4.08 12.36
CA LEU A 50 -0.74 -4.01 13.72
C LEU A 50 -1.85 -3.76 14.76
N VAL A 51 -2.76 -2.81 14.49
CA VAL A 51 -3.88 -2.50 15.38
C VAL A 51 -4.83 -3.70 15.50
N LEU A 52 -5.06 -4.44 14.41
CA LEU A 52 -5.82 -5.69 14.43
C LEU A 52 -5.17 -6.73 15.33
N SER A 53 -3.85 -6.89 15.21
CA SER A 53 -3.09 -7.85 16.01
C SER A 53 -3.16 -7.51 17.50
N MET A 54 -3.08 -6.21 17.85
CA MET A 54 -3.31 -5.75 19.23
C MET A 54 -4.73 -6.03 19.72
N SER A 55 -5.76 -5.82 18.88
CA SER A 55 -7.14 -6.17 19.24
C SER A 55 -7.28 -7.65 19.58
N ILE A 56 -6.64 -8.54 18.80
CA ILE A 56 -6.65 -9.99 19.06
C ILE A 56 -5.96 -10.30 20.40
N ILE A 57 -4.77 -9.74 20.65
CA ILE A 57 -4.05 -9.95 21.92
C ILE A 57 -4.90 -9.48 23.11
N LYS A 58 -5.51 -8.29 23.02
CA LYS A 58 -6.40 -7.74 24.05
C LYS A 58 -7.63 -8.60 24.29
N LYS A 59 -8.19 -9.20 23.23
CA LYS A 59 -9.29 -10.17 23.32
C LYS A 59 -8.87 -11.41 24.11
N PHE A 60 -7.68 -11.96 23.86
CA PHE A 60 -7.14 -13.08 24.64
C PHE A 60 -6.91 -12.72 26.11
N ARG A 61 -6.49 -11.48 26.40
CA ARG A 61 -6.35 -10.95 27.77
C ARG A 61 -7.68 -10.56 28.44
N LYS A 62 -8.83 -10.79 27.79
CA LYS A 62 -10.18 -10.43 28.25
C LYS A 62 -10.35 -8.94 28.58
N GLU A 63 -9.60 -8.05 27.93
CA GLU A 63 -9.75 -6.61 28.09
C GLU A 63 -11.06 -6.12 27.45
N LYS A 64 -11.82 -5.25 28.12
CA LYS A 64 -13.15 -4.81 27.62
C LYS A 64 -13.10 -4.00 26.32
N HIS A 65 -11.99 -3.29 26.07
CA HIS A 65 -11.85 -2.35 24.95
C HIS A 65 -11.38 -2.98 23.62
N TYR A 66 -11.23 -4.32 23.52
CA TYR A 66 -10.72 -4.94 22.30
C TYR A 66 -11.56 -4.62 21.03
N LYS A 67 -12.86 -4.41 21.20
CA LYS A 67 -13.80 -4.08 20.11
C LYS A 67 -13.53 -2.69 19.51
N ASP A 68 -13.05 -1.75 20.32
CA ASP A 68 -12.73 -0.40 19.86
C ASP A 68 -11.51 -0.44 18.94
N TYR A 69 -10.46 -1.15 19.35
CA TYR A 69 -9.28 -1.41 18.52
C TYR A 69 -9.61 -2.16 17.22
N PHE A 70 -10.56 -3.10 17.26
CA PHE A 70 -11.01 -3.79 16.05
C PHE A 70 -11.68 -2.83 15.06
N LYS A 71 -12.57 -1.95 15.55
CA LYS A 71 -13.23 -0.94 14.73
C LYS A 71 -12.23 0.06 14.15
N ASP A 72 -11.24 0.48 14.94
CA ASP A 72 -10.21 1.42 14.48
C ASP A 72 -9.32 0.78 13.41
N SER A 73 -8.92 -0.48 13.59
CA SER A 73 -8.21 -1.24 12.55
C SER A 73 -9.00 -1.31 11.25
N LEU A 74 -10.31 -1.56 11.33
CA LEU A 74 -11.18 -1.63 10.16
C LEU A 74 -11.34 -0.26 9.48
N ARG A 75 -11.46 0.84 10.24
CA ARG A 75 -11.49 2.20 9.69
C ARG A 75 -10.21 2.53 8.94
N ILE A 76 -9.05 2.29 9.57
CA ILE A 76 -7.75 2.52 8.94
C ILE A 76 -7.61 1.67 7.66
N PHE A 77 -8.06 0.42 7.70
CA PHE A 77 -8.07 -0.45 6.53
C PHE A 77 -8.92 0.14 5.39
N LEU A 78 -10.15 0.57 5.67
CA LEU A 78 -11.03 1.15 4.66
C LEU A 78 -10.44 2.40 4.01
N VAL A 79 -9.78 3.27 4.79
CA VAL A 79 -9.05 4.44 4.27
C VAL A 79 -7.90 3.99 3.36
N SER A 80 -7.14 2.96 3.74
CA SER A 80 -6.06 2.43 2.91
C SER A 80 -6.57 1.88 1.58
N VAL A 81 -7.70 1.16 1.59
CA VAL A 81 -8.33 0.62 0.37
C VAL A 81 -8.78 1.76 -0.55
N LEU A 82 -9.37 2.82 0.01
CA LEU A 82 -9.78 3.98 -0.78
C LEU A 82 -8.59 4.64 -1.48
N LEU A 83 -7.46 4.78 -0.80
CA LEU A 83 -6.24 5.33 -1.40
C LEU A 83 -5.66 4.43 -2.50
N PHE A 84 -5.69 3.10 -2.33
CA PHE A 84 -5.29 2.17 -3.40
C PHE A 84 -6.20 2.28 -4.63
N VAL A 85 -7.50 2.48 -4.43
CA VAL A 85 -8.43 2.70 -5.55
C VAL A 85 -8.06 3.98 -6.30
N VAL A 86 -7.76 5.07 -5.58
CA VAL A 86 -7.28 6.32 -6.21
C VAL A 86 -5.96 6.09 -6.95
N ALA A 87 -5.01 5.35 -6.35
CA ALA A 87 -3.74 5.01 -6.99
C ALA A 87 -3.95 4.25 -8.31
N ALA A 88 -4.84 3.25 -8.32
CA ALA A 88 -5.17 2.48 -9.51
C ALA A 88 -5.83 3.33 -10.62
N PHE A 89 -6.69 4.29 -10.26
CA PHE A 89 -7.23 5.23 -11.24
C PHE A 89 -6.13 6.12 -11.83
N VAL A 90 -5.20 6.62 -11.00
CA VAL A 90 -4.07 7.41 -11.49
C VAL A 90 -3.16 6.58 -12.39
N GLU A 91 -2.95 5.30 -12.07
CA GLU A 91 -2.17 4.39 -12.89
C GLU A 91 -2.79 4.22 -14.30
N VAL A 92 -4.08 3.92 -14.38
CA VAL A 92 -4.77 3.70 -15.66
C VAL A 92 -4.93 5.00 -16.47
N LEU A 93 -5.17 6.13 -15.80
CA LEU A 93 -5.43 7.39 -16.49
C LEU A 93 -4.14 8.12 -16.89
N VAL A 94 -3.10 8.06 -16.04
CA VAL A 94 -1.88 8.85 -16.22
C VAL A 94 -0.72 7.95 -16.59
N THR A 95 -0.34 7.01 -15.72
CA THR A 95 0.85 6.15 -15.94
C THR A 95 0.74 5.35 -17.23
N TYR A 96 -0.42 4.75 -17.51
CA TYR A 96 -0.63 3.97 -18.74
C TYR A 96 -0.56 4.84 -20.01
N GLN A 97 -1.08 6.07 -19.98
CA GLN A 97 -0.95 7.00 -21.10
C GLN A 97 0.48 7.46 -21.33
N ILE A 98 1.24 7.66 -20.25
CA ILE A 98 2.67 8.00 -20.33
C ILE A 98 3.44 6.81 -20.94
N ALA A 99 3.19 5.59 -20.46
CA ALA A 99 3.83 4.38 -20.97
C ALA A 99 3.60 4.21 -22.49
N LEU A 100 2.38 4.44 -22.97
CA LEU A 100 2.04 4.38 -24.40
C LEU A 100 2.74 5.43 -25.28
N ARG A 101 3.23 6.53 -24.70
CA ARG A 101 3.92 7.59 -25.44
C ARG A 101 5.44 7.44 -25.43
N ILE A 102 5.97 6.63 -24.52
CA ILE A 102 7.42 6.41 -24.34
C ILE A 102 7.85 5.09 -25.00
N ALA A 103 6.95 4.11 -25.12
CA ALA A 103 7.14 2.87 -25.89
C ALA A 103 6.96 3.09 -27.41
#